data_AF-A0A2W7RIZ4-F1
#
_entry.id   AF-A0A2W7RIZ4-F1
#
_cell.length_a   1.000
_cell.length_b   1.000
_cell.length_c   1.000
_cell.angle_alpha   90.00
_cell.angle_beta   90.00
_cell.angle_gamma   90.00
#
_symmetry.space_group_name_H-M   'P 1'
#
loop_
_entity.id
_entity.type
_entity.pdbx_description
1 polymer ?
#
loop_
_entity_poly.entity_id
_entity_poly.type
_entity_poly.pdbx_seq_one_letter_code
_entity_poly.pdbx_strand_id
1 'polypeptide(L)'
;MHPWTTGAGWPITSVPTRLFVAGSQFRGIRRQEQTRIVHSLAHMQIILASASETRLALLSAAGLQVTALPARIDEESMRAALEAEEASPLDIADALAEAKARKLAERHREALVIGCDQVLAFQRQVWGKPETPEAARRQLRALRGQTHRLLSAVVLYEAARPVWRHVGEVRLTMRDFSDDWLEGYLARNWDSVKSSVGGYKLEEEGVRLFTDVEGDYFTVLGLPLLPLLTYLGQRGFIPT
;
A
#
# COMPACT_ATOMS: atom_id res chain seq x y z
N MET A 1 -13.48 15.56 -50.42
CA MET A 1 -12.70 14.66 -49.55
C MET A 1 -12.94 15.09 -48.11
N HIS A 2 -13.69 14.27 -47.37
CA HIS A 2 -14.02 14.52 -45.97
C HIS A 2 -12.84 14.22 -45.03
N PRO A 3 -12.81 14.86 -43.84
CA PRO A 3 -11.72 14.81 -42.89
C PRO A 3 -11.81 13.58 -41.97
N TRP A 4 -10.67 13.12 -41.46
CA TRP A 4 -10.62 12.17 -40.35
C TRP A 4 -10.21 12.91 -39.07
N THR A 5 -11.16 13.00 -38.15
CA THR A 5 -10.98 13.37 -36.74
C THR A 5 -10.82 12.09 -35.91
N THR A 6 -9.71 11.94 -35.19
CA THR A 6 -9.54 11.13 -33.97
C THR A 6 -8.34 11.72 -33.21
N GLY A 7 -8.25 11.78 -31.88
CA GLY A 7 -9.08 11.16 -30.85
C GLY A 7 -9.10 11.99 -29.56
N ALA A 8 -10.07 11.63 -28.73
CA ALA A 8 -10.35 12.21 -27.44
C ALA A 8 -9.15 12.07 -26.49
N GLY A 9 -8.63 13.21 -26.03
CA GLY A 9 -7.77 13.27 -24.85
C GLY A 9 -8.60 12.93 -23.62
N TRP A 10 -8.13 11.96 -22.84
CA TRP A 10 -8.62 11.72 -21.48
C TRP A 10 -8.01 12.77 -20.56
N PRO A 11 -8.80 13.63 -19.88
CA PRO A 11 -8.25 14.49 -18.87
C PRO A 11 -8.09 13.70 -17.56
N ILE A 12 -6.83 13.48 -17.16
CA ILE A 12 -6.43 13.25 -15.78
C ILE A 12 -6.89 14.48 -14.97
N THR A 13 -8.10 14.39 -14.43
CA THR A 13 -8.62 15.39 -13.51
C THR A 13 -8.11 15.05 -12.12
N SER A 14 -7.25 15.93 -11.61
CA SER A 14 -6.83 15.98 -10.21
C SER A 14 -8.07 15.98 -9.31
N VAL A 15 -8.25 14.90 -8.54
CA VAL A 15 -9.27 14.87 -7.50
C VAL A 15 -8.82 15.85 -6.42
N PRO A 16 -9.63 16.86 -6.06
CA PRO A 16 -9.22 17.83 -5.07
C PRO A 16 -9.09 17.15 -3.71
N THR A 17 -7.94 17.32 -3.07
CA THR A 17 -7.69 16.98 -1.66
C THR A 17 -8.59 17.83 -0.77
N ARG A 18 -9.87 17.48 -0.65
CA ARG A 18 -10.73 18.01 0.40
C ARG A 18 -10.47 17.21 1.67
N LEU A 19 -9.76 17.85 2.58
CA LEU A 19 -9.74 17.56 4.00
C LEU A 19 -11.20 17.47 4.49
N PHE A 20 -11.78 16.28 4.53
CA PHE A 20 -13.08 16.07 5.15
C PHE A 20 -12.85 15.98 6.66
N VAL A 21 -13.18 17.07 7.37
CA VAL A 21 -13.36 17.03 8.82
C VAL A 21 -14.53 16.09 9.10
N ALA A 22 -14.22 14.92 9.68
CA ALA A 22 -15.19 13.95 10.15
C ALA A 22 -15.97 14.56 11.33
N GLY A 23 -17.14 15.14 11.06
CA GLY A 23 -18.00 15.68 12.11
C GLY A 23 -19.48 15.87 11.75
N SER A 24 -19.92 15.59 10.51
CA SER A 24 -21.25 16.01 10.06
C SER A 24 -22.13 14.94 9.40
N GLN A 25 -21.64 13.72 9.16
CA GLN A 25 -22.40 12.71 8.38
C GLN A 25 -23.60 12.07 9.09
N PHE A 26 -23.86 12.37 10.38
CA PHE A 26 -24.99 11.84 11.14
C PHE A 26 -25.93 12.91 11.72
N ARG A 27 -25.87 14.18 11.26
CA ARG A 27 -26.84 15.20 11.68
C ARG A 27 -28.20 14.93 11.01
N GLY A 28 -29.05 14.14 11.67
CA GLY A 28 -30.45 13.93 11.27
C GLY A 28 -30.97 12.49 11.37
N ILE A 29 -30.10 11.50 11.65
CA ILE A 29 -30.51 10.09 11.76
C ILE A 29 -31.03 9.83 13.18
N ARG A 30 -32.21 9.19 13.30
CA ARG A 30 -32.78 8.82 14.60
C ARG A 30 -31.83 7.86 15.32
N ARG A 31 -31.63 8.02 16.64
CA ARG A 31 -30.67 7.24 17.45
C ARG A 31 -30.75 5.71 17.24
N GLN A 32 -31.96 5.17 17.06
CA GLN A 32 -32.18 3.73 16.78
C GLN A 32 -31.63 3.28 15.41
N GLU A 33 -31.70 4.15 14.40
CA GLU A 33 -31.23 3.89 13.04
C GLU A 33 -29.69 4.02 12.97
N GLN A 34 -29.11 4.92 13.76
CA GLN A 34 -27.67 5.03 13.95
C GLN A 34 -27.09 3.78 14.63
N THR A 35 -27.76 3.22 15.65
CA THR A 35 -27.36 1.96 16.29
C THR A 35 -27.43 0.77 15.33
N ARG A 36 -28.46 0.70 14.47
CA ARG A 36 -28.56 -0.36 13.45
C ARG A 36 -27.46 -0.28 12.39
N ILE A 37 -27.09 0.94 11.95
CA ILE A 37 -26.02 1.13 10.97
C ILE A 37 -24.67 0.69 11.54
N VAL A 38 -24.32 1.14 12.76
CA VAL A 38 -23.05 0.74 13.41
C VAL A 38 -23.01 -0.78 13.62
N HIS A 39 -24.12 -1.37 14.04
CA HIS A 39 -24.21 -2.83 14.19
C HIS A 39 -24.03 -3.56 12.85
N SER A 40 -24.63 -3.06 11.76
CA SER A 40 -24.47 -3.62 10.43
C SER A 40 -23.02 -3.50 9.90
N LEU A 41 -22.34 -2.39 10.17
CA LEU A 41 -20.94 -2.18 9.75
C LEU A 41 -19.97 -3.05 10.55
N ALA A 42 -20.23 -3.26 11.85
CA ALA A 42 -19.44 -4.16 12.69
C ALA A 42 -19.51 -5.64 12.26
N HIS A 43 -20.57 -6.03 11.53
CA HIS A 43 -20.74 -7.37 10.97
C HIS A 43 -20.35 -7.47 9.48
N MET A 44 -19.89 -6.36 8.88
CA MET A 44 -19.43 -6.37 7.50
C MET A 44 -18.14 -7.17 7.38
N GLN A 45 -18.07 -8.07 6.40
CA GLN A 45 -16.83 -8.79 6.11
C GLN A 45 -15.74 -7.80 5.69
N ILE A 46 -14.55 -7.92 6.29
CA ILE A 46 -13.36 -7.17 5.88
C ILE A 46 -12.46 -8.09 5.04
N ILE A 47 -12.13 -7.65 3.83
CA ILE A 47 -11.26 -8.36 2.89
C ILE A 47 -9.96 -7.60 2.73
N LEU A 48 -8.82 -8.27 2.89
CA LEU A 48 -7.52 -7.75 2.51
C LEU A 48 -7.20 -8.20 1.08
N ALA A 49 -7.12 -7.26 0.14
CA ALA A 49 -6.79 -7.50 -1.26
C ALA A 49 -5.27 -7.70 -1.49
N SER A 50 -4.64 -8.56 -0.70
CA SER A 50 -3.20 -8.79 -0.70
C SER A 50 -2.84 -10.24 -0.39
N ALA A 51 -1.72 -10.70 -0.97
CA ALA A 51 -1.07 -11.96 -0.59
C ALA A 51 0.02 -11.79 0.48
N SER A 52 0.23 -10.57 0.99
CA SER A 52 1.28 -10.29 1.96
C SER A 52 0.94 -10.88 3.33
N GLU A 53 1.75 -11.84 3.77
CA GLU A 53 1.67 -12.42 5.12
C GLU A 53 1.92 -11.36 6.20
N THR A 54 2.87 -10.44 5.97
CA THR A 54 3.16 -9.32 6.90
C THR A 54 1.92 -8.44 7.13
N ARG A 55 1.22 -8.04 6.07
CA ARG A 55 0.00 -7.20 6.20
C ARG A 55 -1.13 -7.94 6.91
N LEU A 56 -1.31 -9.22 6.61
CA LEU A 56 -2.30 -10.05 7.29
C LEU A 56 -1.97 -10.16 8.79
N ALA A 57 -0.72 -10.46 9.12
CA ALA A 57 -0.26 -10.57 10.50
C ALA A 57 -0.47 -9.26 11.27
N LEU A 58 -0.20 -8.09 10.66
CA LEU A 58 -0.46 -6.79 11.27
C LEU A 58 -1.94 -6.57 11.61
N LEU A 59 -2.83 -6.86 10.66
CA LEU A 59 -4.27 -6.71 10.87
C LEU A 59 -4.79 -7.69 11.93
N SER A 60 -4.35 -8.94 11.89
CA SER A 60 -4.71 -9.96 12.88
C SER A 60 -4.19 -9.63 14.27
N ALA A 61 -2.94 -9.14 14.40
CA ALA A 61 -2.37 -8.71 15.67
C ALA A 61 -3.10 -7.48 16.26
N ALA A 62 -3.66 -6.63 15.40
CA ALA A 62 -4.55 -5.54 15.80
C ALA A 62 -5.99 -5.99 16.16
N GLY A 63 -6.27 -7.30 16.15
CA GLY A 63 -7.56 -7.88 16.51
C GLY A 63 -8.61 -7.88 15.41
N LEU A 64 -8.23 -7.56 14.15
CA LEU A 64 -9.18 -7.55 13.03
C LEU A 64 -9.34 -8.96 12.45
N GLN A 65 -10.59 -9.36 12.25
CA GLN A 65 -10.94 -10.56 11.50
C GLN A 65 -11.02 -10.22 10.01
N VAL A 66 -9.94 -10.50 9.27
CA VAL A 66 -9.83 -10.20 7.84
C VAL A 66 -9.68 -11.47 7.01
N THR A 67 -10.33 -11.51 5.85
CA THR A 67 -10.09 -12.56 4.85
C THR A 67 -9.08 -12.04 3.82
N ALA A 68 -7.90 -12.64 3.76
CA ALA A 68 -6.90 -12.28 2.75
C ALA A 68 -7.22 -12.95 1.40
N LEU A 69 -7.39 -12.15 0.36
CA LEU A 69 -7.63 -12.59 -1.01
C LEU A 69 -6.64 -11.86 -1.94
N PRO A 70 -5.75 -12.57 -2.64
CA PRO A 70 -4.83 -11.94 -3.58
C PRO A 70 -5.56 -11.31 -4.77
N ALA A 71 -5.41 -10.00 -4.96
CA ALA A 71 -5.82 -9.33 -6.18
C ALA A 71 -4.76 -9.58 -7.28
N ARG A 72 -5.04 -10.54 -8.17
CA ARG A 72 -4.18 -10.82 -9.34
C ARG A 72 -4.33 -9.69 -10.35
N ILE A 73 -3.41 -8.71 -10.30
CA ILE A 73 -3.26 -7.62 -11.26
C ILE A 73 -1.84 -7.65 -11.85
N ASP A 74 -1.67 -7.09 -13.04
CA ASP A 74 -0.36 -6.90 -13.65
C ASP A 74 0.25 -5.59 -13.14
N GLU A 75 0.92 -5.66 -11.99
CA GLU A 75 1.49 -4.50 -11.29
C GLU A 75 2.60 -3.83 -12.10
N GLU A 76 3.34 -4.61 -12.89
CA GLU A 76 4.46 -4.12 -13.69
C GLU A 76 3.99 -3.28 -14.86
N SER A 77 3.03 -3.79 -15.66
CA SER A 77 2.46 -3.03 -16.77
C SER A 77 1.78 -1.73 -16.30
N MET A 78 1.07 -1.78 -15.16
CA MET A 78 0.45 -0.60 -14.57
C MET A 78 1.48 0.44 -14.12
N ARG A 79 2.55 0.02 -13.44
CA ARG A 79 3.63 0.91 -13.04
C ARG A 79 4.30 1.55 -14.26
N ALA A 80 4.65 0.76 -15.27
CA ALA A 80 5.30 1.25 -16.47
C ALA A 80 4.46 2.29 -17.23
N ALA A 81 3.13 2.10 -17.29
CA ALA A 81 2.22 3.08 -17.87
C ALA A 81 2.19 4.39 -17.08
N LEU A 82 2.12 4.32 -15.75
CA LEU A 82 2.14 5.50 -14.88
C LEU A 82 3.48 6.24 -14.94
N GLU A 83 4.59 5.52 -15.01
CA GLU A 83 5.93 6.11 -15.17
C GLU A 83 6.07 6.82 -16.53
N ALA A 84 5.51 6.25 -17.61
CA ALA A 84 5.46 6.90 -18.92
C ALA A 84 4.60 8.19 -18.92
N GLU A 85 3.63 8.29 -18.01
CA GLU A 85 2.84 9.51 -17.76
C GLU A 85 3.51 10.46 -16.74
N GLU A 86 4.76 10.19 -16.34
CA GLU A 86 5.51 10.96 -15.34
C GLU A 86 4.83 11.04 -13.96
N ALA A 87 4.00 10.05 -13.62
CA ALA A 87 3.34 9.97 -12.32
C ALA A 87 4.37 9.93 -11.19
N SER A 88 4.06 10.58 -10.07
CA SER A 88 4.97 10.56 -8.93
C SER A 88 4.99 9.16 -8.27
N PRO A 89 6.06 8.79 -7.55
CA PRO A 89 6.08 7.56 -6.77
C PRO A 89 4.90 7.40 -5.78
N LEU A 90 4.38 8.52 -5.27
CA LEU A 90 3.20 8.53 -4.40
C LEU A 90 1.94 8.14 -5.17
N ASP A 91 1.75 8.72 -6.36
CA ASP A 91 0.61 8.40 -7.23
C ASP A 91 0.65 6.95 -7.71
N ILE A 92 1.85 6.43 -8.00
CA ILE A 92 2.05 5.02 -8.37
C ILE A 92 1.62 4.10 -7.22
N ALA A 93 2.05 4.37 -5.98
CA ALA A 93 1.66 3.57 -4.82
C ALA A 93 0.12 3.59 -4.62
N ASP A 94 -0.49 4.78 -4.67
CA ASP A 94 -1.95 4.94 -4.51
C ASP A 94 -2.72 4.20 -5.62
N ALA A 95 -2.31 4.35 -6.88
CA ALA A 95 -2.96 3.71 -8.02
C ALA A 95 -2.87 2.18 -7.97
N LEU A 96 -1.73 1.61 -7.58
CA LEU A 96 -1.57 0.16 -7.42
C LEU A 96 -2.43 -0.37 -6.26
N ALA A 97 -2.49 0.35 -5.14
CA ALA A 97 -3.36 -0.01 -4.01
C ALA A 97 -4.85 0.06 -4.39
N GLU A 98 -5.26 1.13 -5.09
CA GLU A 98 -6.62 1.31 -5.60
C GLU A 98 -7.01 0.18 -6.57
N ALA A 99 -6.11 -0.18 -7.51
CA ALA A 99 -6.35 -1.24 -8.47
C ALA A 99 -6.59 -2.60 -7.80
N LYS A 100 -5.82 -2.92 -6.75
CA LYS A 100 -6.00 -4.14 -5.95
C LYS A 100 -7.35 -4.15 -5.24
N ALA A 101 -7.72 -3.04 -4.58
CA ALA A 101 -9.02 -2.92 -3.92
C ALA A 101 -10.18 -3.05 -4.91
N ARG A 102 -10.15 -2.28 -6.00
CA ARG A 102 -11.19 -2.26 -7.03
C ARG A 102 -11.47 -3.65 -7.59
N LYS A 103 -10.42 -4.41 -7.91
CA LYS A 103 -10.52 -5.75 -8.50
C LYS A 103 -11.38 -6.71 -7.67
N LEU A 104 -11.27 -6.64 -6.33
CA LEU A 104 -12.07 -7.48 -5.43
C LEU A 104 -13.40 -6.83 -5.06
N ALA A 105 -13.45 -5.51 -4.88
CA ALA A 105 -14.68 -4.81 -4.52
C ALA A 105 -15.80 -4.96 -5.56
N GLU A 106 -15.46 -5.12 -6.84
CA GLU A 106 -16.43 -5.44 -7.90
C GLU A 106 -17.15 -6.78 -7.68
N ARG A 107 -16.46 -7.75 -7.08
CA ARG A 107 -16.95 -9.12 -6.82
C ARG A 107 -17.51 -9.31 -5.41
N HIS A 108 -17.12 -8.43 -4.48
CA HIS A 108 -17.49 -8.48 -3.07
C HIS A 108 -18.14 -7.16 -2.64
N ARG A 109 -19.28 -6.80 -3.27
CA ARG A 109 -19.92 -5.49 -3.10
C ARG A 109 -20.42 -5.20 -1.68
N GLU A 110 -20.66 -6.25 -0.89
CA GLU A 110 -21.14 -6.17 0.49
C GLU A 110 -20.01 -6.15 1.51
N ALA A 111 -18.75 -6.31 1.08
CA ALA A 111 -17.58 -6.30 1.96
C ALA A 111 -16.88 -4.95 1.95
N LEU A 112 -16.17 -4.65 3.04
CA LEU A 112 -15.15 -3.62 3.06
C LEU A 112 -13.84 -4.22 2.52
N VAL A 113 -13.35 -3.70 1.40
CA VAL A 113 -12.13 -4.19 0.76
C VAL A 113 -10.97 -3.23 1.03
N ILE A 114 -9.89 -3.76 1.60
CA ILE A 114 -8.63 -3.07 1.88
C ILE A 114 -7.63 -3.41 0.77
N GLY A 115 -7.35 -2.47 -0.12
CA GLY A 115 -6.21 -2.55 -1.04
C GLY A 115 -4.97 -1.93 -0.41
N CYS A 116 -3.82 -2.57 -0.61
CA CYS A 116 -2.54 -2.04 -0.16
C CYS A 116 -1.47 -2.28 -1.21
N ASP A 117 -0.59 -1.30 -1.36
CA ASP A 117 0.62 -1.43 -2.15
C ASP A 117 1.78 -0.73 -1.46
N GLN A 118 3.01 -1.11 -1.84
CA GLN A 118 4.20 -0.46 -1.34
C GLN A 118 5.22 -0.40 -2.46
N VAL A 119 5.82 0.77 -2.62
CA VAL A 119 6.88 1.01 -3.59
C VAL A 119 8.11 1.58 -2.90
N LEU A 120 9.28 1.29 -3.46
CA LEU A 120 10.53 1.93 -3.07
C LEU A 120 10.83 3.03 -4.05
N ALA A 121 11.01 4.25 -3.55
CA ALA A 121 11.41 5.41 -4.34
C ALA A 121 12.87 5.74 -4.07
N PHE A 122 13.68 5.73 -5.13
CA PHE A 122 15.10 6.09 -5.08
C PHE A 122 15.44 6.94 -6.31
N GLN A 123 16.07 8.10 -6.08
CA GLN A 123 16.45 9.05 -7.15
C GLN A 123 15.31 9.36 -8.16
N ARG A 124 14.08 9.54 -7.64
CA ARG A 124 12.82 9.77 -8.39
C ARG A 124 12.28 8.56 -9.18
N GLN A 125 12.93 7.41 -9.13
CA GLN A 125 12.47 6.18 -9.76
C GLN A 125 11.74 5.30 -8.76
N VAL A 126 10.73 4.56 -9.23
CA VAL A 126 10.10 3.50 -8.45
C VAL A 126 10.79 2.18 -8.76
N TRP A 127 11.19 1.47 -7.71
CA TRP A 127 11.76 0.14 -7.82
C TRP A 127 10.75 -0.91 -7.37
N GLY A 128 10.65 -1.97 -8.15
CA GLY A 128 9.89 -3.17 -7.81
C GLY A 128 10.69 -4.15 -6.96
N LYS A 129 10.06 -5.27 -6.65
CA LYS A 129 10.69 -6.42 -5.99
C LYS A 129 11.81 -6.98 -6.88
N PRO A 130 12.94 -7.41 -6.31
CA PRO A 130 13.97 -8.07 -7.11
C PRO A 130 13.49 -9.46 -7.54
N GLU A 131 13.60 -9.77 -8.83
CA GLU A 131 13.21 -11.08 -9.39
C GLU A 131 14.26 -12.16 -9.16
N THR A 132 15.53 -11.75 -9.02
CA THR A 132 16.68 -12.65 -8.85
C THR A 132 17.63 -12.15 -7.76
N PRO A 133 18.46 -13.04 -7.18
CA PRO A 133 19.53 -12.62 -6.27
C PRO A 133 20.46 -11.57 -6.88
N GLU A 134 20.73 -11.65 -8.19
CA GLU A 134 21.54 -10.68 -8.92
C GLU A 134 20.87 -9.31 -8.98
N ALA A 135 19.55 -9.27 -9.19
CA ALA A 135 18.78 -8.04 -9.15
C ALA A 135 18.79 -7.44 -7.74
N ALA A 136 18.60 -8.26 -6.70
CA ALA A 136 18.67 -7.82 -5.30
C ALA A 136 20.06 -7.25 -4.95
N ARG A 137 21.14 -7.93 -5.37
CA ARG A 137 22.52 -7.47 -5.20
C ARG A 137 22.73 -6.10 -5.82
N ARG A 138 22.26 -5.87 -7.05
CA ARG A 138 22.35 -4.57 -7.72
C ARG A 138 21.56 -3.49 -6.97
N GLN A 139 20.32 -3.78 -6.58
CA GLN A 139 19.50 -2.83 -5.82
C GLN A 139 20.17 -2.46 -4.49
N LEU A 140 20.55 -3.45 -3.67
CA LEU A 140 21.17 -3.22 -2.37
C LEU A 140 22.51 -2.47 -2.48
N ARG A 141 23.33 -2.77 -3.50
CA ARG A 141 24.56 -1.99 -3.77
C ARG A 141 24.28 -0.53 -4.08
N ALA A 142 23.24 -0.25 -4.86
CA ALA A 142 22.88 1.12 -5.21
C ALA A 142 22.29 1.90 -4.02
N LEU A 143 21.63 1.21 -3.08
CA LEU A 143 21.10 1.81 -1.85
C LEU A 143 22.17 1.96 -0.74
N ARG A 144 23.30 1.25 -0.83
CA ARG A 144 24.40 1.28 0.16
C ARG A 144 24.85 2.72 0.44
N GLY A 145 24.87 3.10 1.71
CA GLY A 145 25.26 4.44 2.15
C GLY A 145 24.29 5.56 1.75
N GLN A 146 23.14 5.22 1.15
CA GLN A 146 22.17 6.18 0.66
C GLN A 146 20.87 6.14 1.47
N THR A 147 20.08 7.20 1.30
CA THR A 147 18.71 7.27 1.80
C THR A 147 17.71 7.04 0.67
N HIS A 148 16.76 6.14 0.87
CA HIS A 148 15.61 5.92 -0.01
C HIS A 148 14.30 6.05 0.77
N ARG A 149 13.18 6.06 0.04
CA ARG A 149 11.84 6.15 0.61
C ARG A 149 11.06 4.87 0.35
N LEU A 150 10.33 4.40 1.36
CA LEU A 150 9.21 3.48 1.16
C LEU A 150 7.91 4.27 1.22
N LEU A 151 7.04 4.07 0.23
CA LEU A 151 5.71 4.65 0.16
C LEU A 151 4.70 3.52 0.22
N SER A 152 3.95 3.44 1.32
CA SER A 152 2.94 2.40 1.54
C SER A 152 1.56 3.02 1.43
N ALA A 153 0.81 2.63 0.41
CA ALA A 153 -0.55 3.10 0.19
C ALA A 153 -1.59 2.11 0.71
N VAL A 154 -2.69 2.65 1.21
CA VAL A 154 -3.90 1.90 1.58
C VAL A 154 -5.13 2.60 1.01
N VAL A 155 -6.01 1.83 0.37
CA VAL A 155 -7.26 2.32 -0.21
C VAL A 155 -8.40 1.41 0.25
N LEU A 156 -9.45 2.02 0.79
CA LEU A 156 -10.65 1.31 1.24
C LEU A 156 -11.77 1.45 0.23
N TYR A 157 -12.39 0.33 -0.10
CA TYR A 157 -13.56 0.24 -0.98
C TYR A 157 -14.78 -0.27 -0.23
N GLU A 158 -15.89 0.41 -0.43
CA GLU A 158 -17.22 0.03 0.05
C GLU A 158 -18.20 0.17 -1.12
N ALA A 159 -19.08 -0.82 -1.32
CA ALA A 159 -20.04 -0.82 -2.43
C ALA A 159 -19.40 -0.55 -3.82
N ALA A 160 -18.19 -1.11 -4.04
CA ALA A 160 -17.38 -0.93 -5.24
C ALA A 160 -16.94 0.53 -5.54
N ARG A 161 -16.83 1.38 -4.52
CA ARG A 161 -16.31 2.75 -4.65
C ARG A 161 -15.21 3.00 -3.62
N PRO A 162 -14.17 3.79 -3.97
CA PRO A 162 -13.18 4.21 -2.99
C PRO A 162 -13.85 5.16 -1.98
N VAL A 163 -13.72 4.84 -0.69
CA VAL A 163 -14.29 5.66 0.41
C VAL A 163 -13.23 6.36 1.24
N TRP A 164 -11.99 5.85 1.22
CA TRP A 164 -10.87 6.44 1.94
C TRP A 164 -9.54 5.97 1.34
N ARG A 165 -8.51 6.82 1.42
CA ARG A 165 -7.15 6.50 0.99
C ARG A 165 -6.12 7.21 1.88
N HIS A 166 -4.95 6.59 2.02
CA HIS A 166 -3.81 7.19 2.72
C HIS A 166 -2.50 6.60 2.18
N VAL A 167 -1.48 7.44 2.05
CA VAL A 167 -0.11 7.01 1.72
C VAL A 167 0.82 7.42 2.85
N GLY A 168 1.41 6.43 3.51
CA GLY A 168 2.47 6.64 4.50
C GLY A 168 3.83 6.66 3.81
N GLU A 169 4.76 7.44 4.37
CA GLU A 169 6.14 7.54 3.91
C GLU A 169 7.11 7.19 5.04
N VAL A 170 8.16 6.45 4.71
CA VAL A 170 9.33 6.24 5.57
C VAL A 170 10.59 6.52 4.78
N ARG A 171 11.56 7.21 5.40
CA ARG A 171 12.93 7.35 4.88
C ARG A 171 13.83 6.37 5.60
N LEU A 172 14.63 5.63 4.84
CA LEU A 172 15.57 4.64 5.36
C LEU A 172 16.96 4.94 4.85
N THR A 173 17.93 5.09 5.75
CA THR A 173 19.33 5.29 5.40
C THR A 173 20.08 3.98 5.59
N MET A 174 20.65 3.45 4.50
CA MET A 174 21.49 2.26 4.58
C MET A 174 22.90 2.60 5.01
N ARG A 175 23.52 1.67 5.73
CA ARG A 175 24.95 1.73 6.07
C ARG A 175 25.82 1.41 4.86
N ASP A 176 27.10 1.72 4.99
CA ASP A 176 28.14 1.29 4.06
C ASP A 176 28.63 -0.12 4.40
N PHE A 177 27.84 -1.15 4.04
CA PHE A 177 28.19 -2.56 4.28
C PHE A 177 29.11 -3.12 3.19
N SER A 178 29.93 -4.12 3.53
CA SER A 178 30.85 -4.75 2.58
C SER A 178 30.13 -5.68 1.59
N ASP A 179 30.78 -5.94 0.45
CA ASP A 179 30.28 -6.91 -0.52
C ASP A 179 30.22 -8.33 0.06
N ASP A 180 31.23 -8.75 0.82
CA ASP A 180 31.23 -10.06 1.48
C ASP A 180 30.03 -10.24 2.42
N TRP A 181 29.69 -9.19 3.17
CA TRP A 181 28.52 -9.22 4.04
C TRP A 181 27.22 -9.28 3.23
N LEU A 182 27.13 -8.52 2.13
CA LEU A 182 25.97 -8.52 1.23
C LEU A 182 25.72 -9.91 0.63
N GLU A 183 26.77 -10.58 0.13
CA GLU A 183 26.65 -11.94 -0.42
C GLU A 183 26.16 -12.92 0.65
N GLY A 184 26.73 -12.86 1.86
CA GLY A 184 26.28 -13.68 2.98
C GLY A 184 24.82 -13.39 3.38
N TYR A 185 24.43 -12.12 3.41
CA TYR A 185 23.06 -11.70 3.71
C TYR A 185 22.07 -12.27 2.68
N LEU A 186 22.35 -12.11 1.37
CA LEU A 186 21.48 -12.64 0.32
C LEU A 186 21.41 -14.17 0.37
N ALA A 187 22.53 -14.86 0.58
CA ALA A 187 22.56 -16.31 0.67
C ALA A 187 21.68 -16.86 1.81
N ARG A 188 21.64 -16.18 2.97
CA ARG A 188 20.84 -16.60 4.12
C ARG A 188 19.37 -16.20 4.02
N ASN A 189 19.06 -15.07 3.37
CA ASN A 189 17.75 -14.42 3.48
C ASN A 189 16.94 -14.40 2.17
N TRP A 190 17.48 -14.84 1.03
CA TRP A 190 16.84 -14.69 -0.29
C TRP A 190 15.38 -15.15 -0.33
N ASP A 191 15.09 -16.33 0.19
CA ASP A 191 13.73 -16.88 0.16
C ASP A 191 12.71 -16.00 0.90
N SER A 192 13.15 -15.31 1.94
CA SER A 192 12.32 -14.38 2.70
C SER A 192 12.17 -13.04 2.00
N VAL A 193 13.26 -12.48 1.45
CA VAL A 193 13.30 -11.09 0.98
C VAL A 193 12.93 -10.91 -0.49
N LYS A 194 12.88 -11.99 -1.30
CA LYS A 194 12.49 -11.94 -2.72
C LYS A 194 11.08 -11.38 -2.96
N SER A 195 10.20 -11.46 -1.95
CA SER A 195 8.84 -10.93 -2.01
C SER A 195 8.73 -9.48 -1.48
N SER A 196 9.82 -8.90 -0.98
CA SER A 196 9.90 -7.56 -0.40
C SER A 196 10.52 -6.56 -1.38
N VAL A 197 10.02 -5.34 -1.38
CA VAL A 197 10.58 -4.28 -2.21
C VAL A 197 11.95 -3.88 -1.65
N GLY A 198 12.94 -3.72 -2.53
CA GLY A 198 14.33 -3.41 -2.14
C GLY A 198 15.13 -4.61 -1.62
N GLY A 199 14.54 -5.81 -1.50
CA GLY A 199 15.27 -7.02 -1.09
C GLY A 199 15.68 -7.03 0.39
N TYR A 200 14.91 -6.37 1.25
CA TYR A 200 15.12 -6.39 2.69
C TYR A 200 13.82 -6.42 3.49
N LYS A 201 13.93 -6.81 4.76
CA LYS A 201 12.86 -6.77 5.75
C LYS A 201 13.42 -6.23 7.06
N LEU A 202 12.81 -5.17 7.59
CA LEU A 202 13.29 -4.52 8.81
C LEU A 202 12.98 -5.37 10.06
N GLU A 203 11.96 -6.22 9.97
CA GLU A 203 11.52 -7.16 10.99
C GLU A 203 12.36 -8.45 11.07
N GLU A 204 13.36 -8.61 10.19
CA GLU A 204 14.27 -9.76 10.12
C GLU A 204 15.75 -9.31 10.13
N GLU A 205 16.70 -10.10 9.60
CA GLU A 205 18.13 -9.74 9.55
C GLU A 205 18.38 -8.42 8.78
N GLY A 206 17.46 -8.03 7.88
CA GLY A 206 17.56 -6.82 7.06
C GLY A 206 17.70 -5.53 7.87
N VAL A 207 17.30 -5.48 9.15
CA VAL A 207 17.57 -4.33 10.04
C VAL A 207 19.06 -3.95 10.09
N ARG A 208 19.95 -4.92 9.91
CA ARG A 208 21.41 -4.72 9.88
C ARG A 208 21.91 -3.93 8.67
N LEU A 209 21.05 -3.69 7.66
CA LEU A 209 21.38 -2.85 6.50
C LEU A 209 21.28 -1.35 6.82
N PHE A 210 20.63 -0.95 7.90
CA PHE A 210 20.24 0.45 8.14
C PHE A 210 21.04 1.12 9.25
N THR A 211 21.30 2.41 9.11
CA THR A 211 21.77 3.30 10.19
C THR A 211 20.66 4.13 10.80
N ASP A 212 19.63 4.45 10.01
CA ASP A 212 18.53 5.30 10.44
C ASP A 212 17.22 4.97 9.72
N VAL A 213 16.10 5.20 10.43
CA VAL A 213 14.74 4.99 9.94
C VAL A 213 13.85 6.12 10.45
N GLU A 214 13.44 7.02 9.54
CA GLU A 214 12.58 8.15 9.85
C GLU A 214 11.16 7.90 9.32
N GLY A 215 10.20 7.68 10.23
CA GLY A 215 8.80 7.49 9.90
C GLY A 215 8.14 6.43 10.78
N ASP A 216 7.03 5.89 10.30
CA ASP A 216 6.22 4.91 11.03
C ASP A 216 6.63 3.46 10.72
N TYR A 217 6.81 2.65 11.77
CA TYR A 217 7.25 1.25 11.64
C TYR A 217 6.24 0.39 10.86
N PHE A 218 4.93 0.60 11.04
CA PHE A 218 3.92 -0.17 10.29
C PHE A 218 3.97 0.15 8.79
N THR A 219 4.26 1.41 8.47
CA THR A 219 4.46 1.86 7.10
C THR A 219 5.67 1.15 6.47
N VAL A 220 6.77 0.92 7.21
CA VAL A 220 7.90 0.08 6.74
C VAL A 220 7.43 -1.32 6.35
N LEU A 221 6.59 -1.92 7.21
CA LEU A 221 6.01 -3.26 7.00
C LEU A 221 4.95 -3.30 5.88
N GLY A 222 4.71 -2.18 5.19
CA GLY A 222 3.86 -2.11 4.02
C GLY A 222 2.41 -1.75 4.29
N LEU A 223 2.06 -1.29 5.50
CA LEU A 223 0.70 -0.90 5.87
C LEU A 223 0.69 0.29 6.85
N PRO A 224 0.19 1.47 6.46
CA PRO A 224 -0.05 2.58 7.39
C PRO A 224 -1.18 2.24 8.38
N LEU A 225 -0.84 1.46 9.41
CA LEU A 225 -1.82 0.79 10.27
C LEU A 225 -2.55 1.77 11.18
N LEU A 226 -1.86 2.75 11.78
CA LEU A 226 -2.51 3.69 12.70
C LEU A 226 -3.57 4.57 12.00
N PRO A 227 -3.31 5.20 10.82
CA PRO A 227 -4.35 5.90 10.08
C PRO A 227 -5.52 4.99 9.67
N LEU A 228 -5.23 3.74 9.28
CA LEU A 228 -6.26 2.77 8.92
C LEU A 228 -7.18 2.45 10.10
N LEU A 229 -6.62 2.06 11.26
CA LEU A 229 -7.41 1.75 12.46
C LEU A 229 -8.22 2.94 12.95
N THR A 230 -7.63 4.14 12.89
CA THR A 230 -8.34 5.39 13.21
C THR A 230 -9.59 5.56 12.35
N TYR A 231 -9.46 5.38 11.03
CA TYR A 231 -10.60 5.46 10.11
C TYR A 231 -11.64 4.37 10.39
N LEU A 232 -11.21 3.11 10.55
CA LEU A 232 -12.13 1.99 10.80
C LEU A 232 -12.94 2.20 12.09
N GLY A 233 -12.30 2.70 13.14
CA GLY A 233 -12.96 3.02 14.41
C GLY A 233 -13.96 4.17 14.27
N GLN A 234 -13.56 5.28 13.65
CA GLN A 234 -14.44 6.44 13.43
C GLN A 234 -15.68 6.11 12.60
N ARG A 235 -15.57 5.14 11.69
CA ARG A 235 -16.67 4.66 10.84
C ARG A 235 -17.51 3.57 11.50
N GLY A 236 -17.08 3.01 12.62
CA GLY A 236 -17.77 1.93 13.32
C GLY A 236 -17.60 0.55 12.67
N PHE A 237 -16.56 0.35 11.85
CA PHE A 237 -16.20 -0.98 11.34
C PHE A 237 -15.54 -1.84 12.41
N ILE A 238 -14.89 -1.21 13.39
CA ILE A 238 -14.29 -1.87 14.55
C ILE A 238 -14.70 -1.12 15.83
N PRO A 239 -14.81 -1.81 16.99
CA PRO A 239 -14.97 -1.15 18.27
C PRO A 239 -13.70 -0.38 18.66
N THR A 240 -13.86 0.74 19.36
CA THR A 240 -12.79 1.58 19.90
C THR A 240 -13.03 1.94 21.35
#